data_AF-H8GC50-F1
#
_entry.id   AF-H8GC50-F1
#
_cell.length_a   1.000
_cell.length_b   1.000
_cell.length_c   1.000
_cell.angle_alpha   90.00
_cell.angle_beta   90.00
_cell.angle_gamma   90.00
#
_symmetry.space_group_name_H-M   'P 1'
#
loop_
_entity.id
_entity.type
_entity.pdbx_description
1 polymer ?
#
loop_
_entity_poly.entity_id
_entity_poly.type
_entity_poly.pdbx_seq_one_letter_code
_entity_poly.pdbx_strand_id
1 'polypeptide(L)' 'MVVRLLHRTGLRSNHFHLASLGTIALCVGLWVRAKTVDQQQRGNAERRALFVGLWPPMMWSIGESLRDVE' A
#
# COMPACT_ATOMS: atom_id res chain seq x y z
N MET A 1 -5.97 -16.16 14.56
CA MET A 1 -5.90 -17.28 13.59
C MET A 1 -5.26 -16.85 12.26
N VAL A 2 -5.75 -15.79 11.60
CA VAL A 2 -5.26 -15.34 10.28
C VAL A 2 -3.79 -14.96 10.26
N VAL A 3 -3.33 -14.15 11.23
CA VAL A 3 -1.91 -13.73 11.36
C VAL A 3 -0.97 -14.94 11.50
N ARG A 4 -1.34 -15.93 12.33
CA ARG A 4 -0.56 -17.19 12.47
C ARG A 4 -0.53 -18.01 11.18
N LEU A 5 -1.60 -17.95 10.38
CA LEU A 5 -1.66 -18.60 9.07
C LEU A 5 -0.71 -17.92 8.08
N LEU A 6 -0.71 -16.59 8.02
CA LEU A 6 0.22 -15.81 7.20
C LEU A 6 1.68 -16.09 7.57
N HIS A 7 2.00 -16.11 8.88
CA HIS A 7 3.34 -16.43 9.34
C HIS A 7 3.75 -17.86 8.92
N ARG A 8 2.84 -18.84 9.04
CA ARG A 8 3.08 -20.22 8.57
C ARG A 8 3.30 -20.32 7.05
N THR A 9 2.74 -19.41 6.26
CA THR A 9 3.01 -19.33 4.81
C THR A 9 4.33 -18.64 4.46
N GLY A 10 5.13 -18.24 5.47
CA GLY A 10 6.43 -17.61 5.28
C GLY A 10 6.38 -16.09 5.06
N LEU A 11 5.20 -15.48 5.13
CA LEU A 11 5.08 -14.02 5.12
C LEU A 11 5.61 -13.47 6.44
N ARG A 12 6.51 -12.49 6.34
CA ARG A 12 7.14 -11.80 7.47
C ARG A 12 6.70 -10.35 7.56
N SER A 13 6.81 -9.75 8.75
CA SER A 13 6.47 -8.35 9.00
C SER A 13 7.13 -7.40 7.97
N ASN A 14 8.40 -7.64 7.64
CA ASN A 14 9.15 -6.83 6.66
C ASN A 14 8.49 -6.73 5.28
N HIS A 15 7.81 -7.77 4.80
CA HIS A 15 7.14 -7.72 3.48
C HIS A 15 5.99 -6.72 3.50
N PHE A 16 5.24 -6.66 4.60
CA PHE A 16 4.12 -5.74 4.77
C PHE A 16 4.57 -4.30 5.01
N HIS A 17 5.67 -4.09 5.72
CA HIS A 17 6.28 -2.76 5.85
C HIS A 17 6.83 -2.25 4.51
N LEU A 18 7.53 -3.09 3.75
CA LEU A 18 7.99 -2.73 2.41
C LEU A 18 6.81 -2.49 1.46
N ALA A 19 5.76 -3.30 1.51
CA ALA A 19 4.55 -3.10 0.71
C ALA A 19 3.86 -1.78 1.09
N SER A 20 3.77 -1.44 2.38
CA SER A 20 3.24 -0.17 2.85
C SER A 20 4.00 1.02 2.25
N LEU A 21 5.34 1.03 2.36
CA LEU A 21 6.19 2.07 1.78
C LEU A 21 6.09 2.10 0.25
N GLY A 22 6.07 0.93 -0.39
CA GLY A 22 5.90 0.81 -1.84
C GLY A 22 4.57 1.40 -2.32
N THR A 23 3.53 1.29 -1.50
CA THR A 23 2.21 1.84 -1.83
C THR A 23 2.18 3.37 -1.74
N ILE A 24 2.92 3.95 -0.78
CA ILE A 24 3.16 5.41 -0.73
C ILE A 24 3.88 5.86 -2.01
N ALA A 25 4.97 5.18 -2.38
CA ALA A 25 5.73 5.50 -3.58
C ALA A 25 4.86 5.39 -4.85
N LEU A 26 4.03 4.35 -4.95
CA LEU A 26 3.10 4.15 -6.05
C LEU A 26 2.03 5.26 -6.11
N CYS A 27 1.46 5.65 -4.96
CA CYS A 27 0.52 6.76 -4.87
C CYS A 27 1.13 8.06 -5.40
N VAL A 28 2.33 8.41 -4.93
CA VAL A 28 3.05 9.62 -5.39
C VAL A 28 3.36 9.54 -6.88
N GLY A 29 3.86 8.41 -7.38
CA GLY A 29 4.15 8.21 -8.80
C GLY A 29 2.89 8.34 -9.69
N LEU A 30 1.76 7.77 -9.26
CA LEU A 30 0.49 7.90 -9.95
C LEU A 30 -0.05 9.33 -9.91
N TRP A 31 0.16 10.05 -8.80
CA TRP A 31 -0.25 11.44 -8.69
C TRP A 31 0.57 12.36 -9.58
N VAL A 32 1.88 12.14 -9.68
CA VAL A 32 2.75 12.84 -10.64
C VAL A 32 2.31 12.54 -12.07
N ARG A 33 2.05 11.27 -12.40
CA ARG A 33 1.52 10.87 -13.71
C ARG A 33 0.13 11.47 -14.00
N ALA A 34 -0.69 11.70 -12.97
CA ALA A 34 -1.98 12.36 -13.13
C ALA A 34 -1.84 13.83 -13.60
N LYS A 35 -0.68 14.46 -13.40
CA LYS A 35 -0.40 15.81 -13.94
C LYS A 35 -0.06 15.81 -15.43
N THR A 36 0.26 14.66 -16.02
CA THR A 36 0.63 14.55 -17.44
C THR A 36 -0.53 14.09 -18.33
N VAL A 37 -1.69 13.76 -17.75
CA VAL A 37 -2.92 13.44 -18.50
C VAL A 37 -3.78 14.68 -18.71
N ASP A 38 -4.60 14.63 -19.77
CA ASP A 38 -5.56 15.69 -20.10
C ASP A 38 -6.48 16.03 -18.93
N GLN A 39 -6.90 17.30 -18.84
CA GLN A 39 -7.71 17.83 -17.75
C GLN A 39 -9.04 17.07 -17.58
N GLN A 40 -9.65 16.55 -18.66
CA GLN A 40 -10.85 15.71 -18.54
C GLN A 40 -10.60 14.39 -17.79
N GLN A 41 -9.39 13.83 -17.90
CA GLN A 41 -9.03 12.55 -17.28
C GLN A 41 -8.27 12.70 -15.96
N ARG A 42 -7.69 13.88 -15.71
CA ARG A 42 -6.89 14.18 -14.53
C ARG A 42 -7.61 13.89 -13.23
N GLY A 43 -8.88 14.30 -13.09
CA GLY A 43 -9.64 14.05 -11.85
C GLY A 43 -9.82 12.56 -11.56
N ASN A 44 -10.01 11.73 -12.58
CA ASN A 44 -10.08 10.28 -12.42
C ASN A 44 -8.70 9.67 -12.06
N ALA A 45 -7.63 10.18 -12.67
CA ALA A 45 -6.27 9.74 -12.37
C ALA A 45 -5.85 10.10 -10.94
N GLU A 46 -6.16 11.31 -10.47
CA GLU A 46 -5.90 11.75 -9.10
C GLU A 46 -6.68 10.91 -8.07
N ARG A 47 -7.96 10.58 -8.34
CA ARG A 47 -8.74 9.68 -7.46
C ARG A 47 -8.12 8.28 -7.34
N ARG A 48 -7.61 7.72 -8.44
CA ARG A 48 -6.92 6.42 -8.41
C ARG A 48 -5.63 6.48 -7.59
N ALA A 49 -4.86 7.56 -7.75
CA ALA A 49 -3.66 7.77 -6.94
C ALA A 49 -4.00 7.85 -5.44
N LEU A 50 -5.00 8.65 -5.07
CA LEU A 50 -5.46 8.77 -3.69
C LEU A 50 -5.98 7.46 -3.12
N PHE A 51 -6.72 6.67 -3.90
CA PHE A 51 -7.20 5.36 -3.48
C PHE A 51 -6.04 4.44 -3.09
N VAL A 52 -4.96 4.44 -3.89
CA VAL A 52 -3.73 3.69 -3.58
C VAL A 52 -3.11 4.21 -2.27
N GLY A 53 -3.09 5.53 -2.07
CA GLY A 53 -2.58 6.17 -0.85
C GLY A 53 -3.33 5.82 0.45
N LEU A 54 -4.47 5.13 0.40
CA LEU A 54 -5.23 4.70 1.60
C LEU A 54 -4.77 3.34 2.17
N TRP A 55 -4.05 2.54 1.37
CA TRP A 55 -3.58 1.21 1.76
C TRP A 55 -2.33 1.15 2.67
N PRO A 56 -1.42 2.15 2.70
CA PRO A 56 -0.25 2.12 3.58
C PRO A 56 -0.53 1.84 5.06
N PRO A 57 -1.48 2.52 5.74
CA PRO A 57 -1.73 2.27 7.17
C PRO A 57 -2.25 0.85 7.40
N MET A 58 -3.11 0.34 6.52
CA MET A 58 -3.60 -1.03 6.63
C MET A 58 -2.45 -2.04 6.50
N MET A 59 -1.60 -1.89 5.47
CA MET A 59 -0.46 -2.80 5.27
C MET A 59 0.51 -2.74 6.43
N TRP A 60 0.77 -1.55 6.98
CA TRP A 60 1.61 -1.39 8.16
C TRP A 60 1.03 -2.09 9.38
N SER A 61 -0.27 -1.91 9.67
CA SER A 61 -0.93 -2.59 10.79
C SER A 61 -0.92 -4.11 10.68
N ILE A 62 -1.03 -4.67 9.47
CA ILE A 62 -0.85 -6.11 9.27
C ILE A 62 0.59 -6.53 9.58
N GLY A 63 1.58 -5.74 9.15
CA GLY A 63 3.00 -5.97 9.43
C GLY A 63 3.30 -5.98 10.92
N GLU A 64 2.75 -5.04 11.68
CA GLU A 64 2.89 -5.00 13.14
C GLU A 64 2.20 -6.21 13.81
N SER A 65 1.00 -6.56 13.36
CA SER A 65 0.30 -7.75 13.87
C SER A 65 1.11 -9.05 13.63
N LEU A 66 1.81 -9.13 12.48
CA LEU A 66 2.68 -10.27 12.16
C LEU A 66 3.93 -10.28 13.02
N ARG A 67 4.50 -9.11 13.29
CA ARG A 67 5.68 -8.93 14.13
C ARG A 67 5.45 -9.42 15.56
N ASP A 68 4.24 -9.26 16.08
CA ASP A 68 3.87 -9.72 17.43
C ASP A 68 3.87 -11.26 17.56
N VAL A 69 3.83 -12.00 16.44
CA VAL A 69 3.80 -13.48 16.43
C VAL A 69 5.02 -14.12 15.76
N GLU A 70 5.92 -13.31 15.20
CA GLU A 70 7.21 -13.71 14.60
C GLU A 70 8.25 -13.91 15.70
#